data_AF-A0A6M0HTW6-F1
#
_entry.id   AF-A0A6M0HTW6-F1
#
_cell.length_a   1.000
_cell.length_b   1.000
_cell.length_c   1.000
_cell.angle_alpha   90.00
_cell.angle_beta   90.00
_cell.angle_gamma   90.00
#
_symmetry.space_group_name_H-M   'P 1'
#
loop_
_entity.id
_entity.type
_entity.pdbx_description
1 polymer ?
#
loop_
_entity_poly.entity_id
_entity_poly.type
_entity_poly.pdbx_seq_one_letter_code
_entity_poly.pdbx_strand_id
1 'polypeptide(L)'
;MRFLALARAVSILALLQGGAASAAETGRQGAAEAPVMTPLVADVLAPPRVVPMSDGRNHLVYELRLSNVLDGRFDLTRLSVLDGGSGRPLLVLDRDAIGRRLSLGGRRGSETASLGASQFGIVFLHVSLDDGARVPETLVHEIDGFAEPLKSALSMRVAETPVIDKPLPVFGAPLRGQGYIAGDGCCDSIRHVRALLPLNGGFRLAQRFAIDWEKLDDENRIVRGDLKDVRNYVIYGEPVLAVADGAVVGARNDLPDQIPGALPSNLAIAEADGNFVVIDIGAGAFVLNAHLKPGSVKVRVGDRVTRGTPIGEVGNSGNSQAPHLHLHVMDGPDGLVANGLPYVFEAFTISAEAAAGTADFDQAEATGAPLTLTRKSPALIVRKALPVDLSIVDWQAPLSERGTP
;
A
#
# COMPACT_ATOMS: atom_id res chain seq x y z
N MET A 1 -25.07 -6.44 -62.49
CA MET A 1 -24.28 -6.92 -61.34
C MET A 1 -25.20 -7.02 -60.13
N ARG A 2 -25.26 -8.21 -59.51
CA ARG A 2 -26.14 -8.68 -58.41
C ARG A 2 -25.93 -7.81 -57.13
N PHE A 3 -26.95 -7.35 -56.40
CA PHE A 3 -27.82 -8.05 -55.42
C PHE A 3 -27.12 -8.69 -54.20
N LEU A 4 -27.41 -8.10 -53.02
CA LEU A 4 -27.85 -8.71 -51.73
C LEU A 4 -26.86 -9.37 -50.72
N ALA A 5 -27.05 -8.90 -49.46
CA ALA A 5 -27.36 -9.66 -48.24
C ALA A 5 -26.28 -10.18 -47.27
N LEU A 6 -26.51 -9.80 -46.00
CA LEU A 6 -26.18 -10.42 -44.72
C LEU A 6 -26.19 -11.97 -44.69
N ALA A 7 -25.23 -12.55 -43.94
CA ALA A 7 -25.41 -13.75 -43.12
C ALA A 7 -24.31 -13.78 -42.02
N ARG A 8 -24.66 -13.60 -40.74
CA ARG A 8 -24.78 -14.67 -39.72
C ARG A 8 -23.59 -15.63 -39.66
N ALA A 9 -22.68 -15.41 -38.72
CA ALA A 9 -21.84 -16.47 -38.16
C ALA A 9 -22.51 -17.00 -36.89
N VAL A 10 -23.05 -18.22 -37.00
CA VAL A 10 -23.67 -18.99 -35.92
C VAL A 10 -22.96 -20.35 -35.90
N SER A 11 -22.65 -20.80 -34.68
CA SER A 11 -22.38 -22.19 -34.27
C SER A 11 -21.02 -22.81 -34.57
N ILE A 12 -20.21 -22.96 -33.51
CA ILE A 12 -19.42 -24.17 -33.28
C ILE A 12 -19.67 -24.62 -31.84
N LEU A 13 -20.58 -25.60 -31.65
CA LEU A 13 -20.38 -26.64 -30.64
C LEU A 13 -21.20 -27.86 -31.06
N ALA A 14 -20.51 -28.84 -31.65
CA ALA A 14 -21.06 -30.10 -32.09
C ALA A 14 -21.25 -31.05 -30.90
N LEU A 15 -22.35 -31.80 -30.95
CA LEU A 15 -22.73 -32.86 -30.03
C LEU A 15 -21.66 -33.98 -29.96
N LEU A 16 -21.38 -34.43 -28.74
CA LEU A 16 -20.91 -35.80 -28.48
C LEU A 16 -21.89 -36.43 -27.48
N GLN A 17 -22.75 -37.31 -27.98
CA GLN A 17 -23.44 -38.32 -27.20
C GLN A 17 -22.91 -39.69 -27.61
N GLY A 18 -22.56 -40.52 -26.63
CA GLY A 18 -22.40 -41.96 -26.82
C GLY A 18 -21.46 -42.62 -25.80
N GLY A 19 -22.04 -43.37 -24.85
CA GLY A 19 -21.34 -44.45 -24.15
C GLY A 19 -21.49 -44.44 -22.63
N ALA A 20 -22.53 -45.10 -22.11
CA ALA A 20 -22.62 -45.49 -20.70
C ALA A 20 -21.99 -46.88 -20.49
N ALA A 21 -21.07 -46.99 -19.51
CA ALA A 21 -20.84 -48.22 -18.75
C ALA A 21 -20.14 -47.90 -17.41
N SER A 22 -20.62 -48.58 -16.37
CA SER A 22 -20.40 -48.36 -14.94
C SER A 22 -18.98 -48.69 -14.43
N ALA A 23 -18.47 -47.86 -13.51
CA ALA A 23 -17.72 -48.32 -12.35
C ALA A 23 -17.98 -47.37 -11.18
N ALA A 24 -18.57 -47.89 -10.10
CA ALA A 24 -18.84 -47.16 -8.88
C ALA A 24 -17.55 -46.99 -8.07
N GLU A 25 -17.00 -45.78 -8.04
CA GLU A 25 -16.11 -45.32 -6.98
C GLU A 25 -16.90 -44.36 -6.10
N THR A 26 -17.26 -44.82 -4.90
CA THR A 26 -17.85 -43.97 -3.85
C THR A 26 -16.75 -43.09 -3.24
N GLY A 27 -16.26 -42.13 -4.01
CA GLY A 27 -15.69 -40.89 -3.48
C GLY A 27 -16.80 -39.85 -3.48
N ARG A 28 -17.06 -39.19 -2.36
CA ARG A 28 -17.80 -37.92 -2.36
C ARG A 28 -16.96 -36.88 -3.10
N GLN A 29 -16.97 -36.93 -4.42
CA GLN A 29 -16.65 -35.78 -5.25
C GLN A 29 -17.82 -34.82 -5.04
N GLY A 30 -17.58 -33.71 -4.34
CA GLY A 30 -18.52 -32.59 -4.38
C GLY A 30 -18.81 -32.28 -5.85
N ALA A 31 -20.09 -32.18 -6.22
CA ALA A 31 -20.46 -31.86 -7.58
C ALA A 31 -19.70 -30.60 -8.01
N ALA A 32 -18.90 -30.69 -9.08
CA ALA A 32 -18.24 -29.52 -9.65
C ALA A 32 -19.32 -28.47 -9.99
N GLU A 33 -19.12 -27.23 -9.56
CA GLU A 33 -20.06 -26.15 -9.86
C GLU A 33 -20.24 -26.01 -11.37
N ALA A 34 -21.46 -25.73 -11.80
CA ALA A 34 -21.76 -25.48 -13.20
C ALA A 34 -20.96 -24.25 -13.67
N PRO A 35 -20.35 -24.28 -14.88
CA PRO A 35 -19.58 -23.15 -15.36
C PRO A 35 -20.49 -21.92 -15.54
N VAL A 36 -20.02 -20.77 -15.05
CA VAL A 36 -20.70 -19.47 -15.17
C VAL A 36 -19.84 -18.55 -16.05
N MET A 37 -20.47 -17.84 -16.98
CA MET A 37 -19.79 -16.88 -17.85
C MET A 37 -19.41 -15.61 -17.07
N THR A 38 -18.12 -15.26 -17.05
CA THR A 38 -17.56 -14.10 -16.36
C THR A 38 -16.79 -13.21 -17.33
N PRO A 39 -17.44 -12.22 -17.98
CA PRO A 39 -16.79 -11.36 -18.97
C PRO A 39 -15.79 -10.35 -18.35
N LEU A 40 -15.78 -10.21 -17.03
CA LEU A 40 -14.65 -9.67 -16.31
C LEU A 40 -13.85 -10.83 -15.71
N VAL A 41 -12.58 -10.93 -16.10
CA VAL A 41 -11.62 -11.82 -15.45
C VAL A 41 -10.91 -11.03 -14.37
N ALA A 42 -10.74 -11.64 -13.19
CA ALA A 42 -10.10 -10.98 -12.07
C ALA A 42 -9.04 -11.85 -11.41
N ASP A 43 -8.01 -11.19 -10.89
CA ASP A 43 -6.96 -11.78 -10.08
C ASP A 43 -6.43 -10.76 -9.07
N VAL A 44 -5.99 -11.24 -7.92
CA VAL A 44 -5.33 -10.41 -6.91
C VAL A 44 -3.83 -10.45 -7.15
N LEU A 45 -3.19 -9.27 -7.25
CA LEU A 45 -1.77 -9.18 -7.60
C LEU A 45 -0.84 -9.74 -6.51
N ALA A 46 -1.21 -9.56 -5.24
CA ALA A 46 -0.58 -10.21 -4.10
C ALA A 46 -1.61 -10.45 -2.99
N PRO A 47 -1.65 -11.65 -2.38
CA PRO A 47 -2.60 -11.93 -1.31
C PRO A 47 -2.50 -10.94 -0.16
N PRO A 48 -3.63 -10.44 0.38
CA PRO A 48 -3.62 -9.52 1.50
C PRO A 48 -3.07 -10.20 2.76
N ARG A 49 -2.36 -9.40 3.55
CA ARG A 49 -1.87 -9.77 4.88
C ARG A 49 -2.67 -9.03 5.95
N VAL A 50 -2.90 -9.68 7.08
CA VAL A 50 -3.52 -9.06 8.25
C VAL A 50 -2.54 -8.07 8.87
N VAL A 51 -2.95 -6.81 8.99
CA VAL A 51 -2.14 -5.75 9.60
C VAL A 51 -2.88 -5.14 10.78
N PRO A 52 -2.43 -5.40 12.03
CA PRO A 52 -2.95 -4.70 13.19
C PRO A 52 -2.58 -3.21 13.14
N MET A 53 -3.58 -2.34 13.26
CA MET A 53 -3.41 -0.89 13.17
C MET A 53 -3.70 -0.20 14.51
N SER A 54 -3.26 1.06 14.64
CA SER A 54 -3.40 1.85 15.87
C SER A 54 -4.82 2.25 16.22
N ASP A 55 -5.78 2.07 15.31
CA ASP A 55 -7.22 2.24 15.56
C ASP A 55 -7.85 1.01 16.23
N GLY A 56 -7.05 -0.02 16.52
CA GLY A 56 -7.48 -1.27 17.15
C GLY A 56 -8.07 -2.28 16.16
N ARG A 57 -8.05 -1.99 14.86
CA ARG A 57 -8.63 -2.86 13.82
C ARG A 57 -7.55 -3.61 13.07
N ASN A 58 -7.97 -4.67 12.37
CA ASN A 58 -7.12 -5.40 11.44
C ASN A 58 -7.41 -4.98 10.01
N HIS A 59 -6.38 -4.53 9.30
CA HIS A 59 -6.51 -4.00 7.95
C HIS A 59 -5.95 -4.99 6.91
N LEU A 60 -6.65 -5.10 5.78
CA LEU A 60 -6.24 -5.84 4.60
C LEU A 60 -6.13 -4.85 3.44
N VAL A 61 -4.93 -4.71 2.90
CA VAL A 61 -4.64 -3.80 1.78
C VAL A 61 -4.05 -4.59 0.63
N TYR A 62 -4.66 -4.50 -0.55
CA TYR A 62 -4.30 -5.28 -1.73
C TYR A 62 -4.97 -4.75 -3.00
N GLU A 63 -4.55 -5.29 -4.14
CA GLU A 63 -4.96 -4.83 -5.46
C GLU A 63 -5.67 -5.95 -6.22
N LEU A 64 -6.88 -5.66 -6.68
CA LEU A 64 -7.66 -6.53 -7.56
C LEU A 64 -7.52 -6.04 -9.00
N ARG A 65 -6.88 -6.84 -9.85
CA ARG A 65 -6.86 -6.59 -11.30
C ARG A 65 -8.17 -7.07 -11.90
N LEU A 66 -8.81 -6.22 -12.69
CA LEU A 66 -10.00 -6.52 -13.47
C LEU A 66 -9.70 -6.35 -14.95
N SER A 67 -9.93 -7.39 -15.75
CA SER A 67 -9.72 -7.39 -17.19
C SER A 67 -11.06 -7.60 -17.90
N ASN A 68 -11.47 -6.63 -18.71
CA ASN A 68 -12.66 -6.74 -19.55
C ASN A 68 -12.31 -7.46 -20.84
N VAL A 69 -12.80 -8.68 -21.01
CA VAL A 69 -12.56 -9.50 -22.21
C VAL A 69 -13.61 -9.30 -23.30
N LEU A 70 -14.58 -8.40 -23.08
CA LEU A 70 -15.55 -8.02 -24.09
C LEU A 70 -14.94 -7.10 -25.15
N ASP A 71 -15.61 -7.04 -26.30
CA ASP A 71 -15.36 -6.11 -27.40
C ASP A 71 -16.03 -4.74 -27.22
N GLY A 72 -16.64 -4.49 -26.06
CA GLY A 72 -17.22 -3.20 -25.69
C GLY A 72 -17.15 -2.93 -24.19
N ARG A 73 -17.82 -1.86 -23.76
CA ARG A 73 -17.66 -1.30 -22.42
C ARG A 73 -18.36 -2.16 -21.36
N PHE A 74 -17.73 -2.29 -20.20
CA PHE A 74 -18.33 -2.77 -18.97
C PHE A 74 -18.38 -1.63 -17.94
N ASP A 75 -19.57 -1.27 -17.48
CA ASP A 75 -19.79 -0.25 -16.46
C ASP A 75 -19.99 -0.94 -15.10
N LEU A 76 -19.04 -0.78 -14.18
CA LEU A 76 -19.15 -1.31 -12.83
C LEU A 76 -20.14 -0.47 -12.02
N THR A 77 -21.04 -1.12 -11.30
CA THR A 77 -22.04 -0.46 -10.45
C THR A 77 -21.85 -0.78 -8.97
N ARG A 78 -21.33 -1.96 -8.65
CA ARG A 78 -21.03 -2.38 -7.28
C ARG A 78 -19.88 -3.38 -7.25
N LEU A 79 -19.07 -3.29 -6.20
CA LEU A 79 -18.04 -4.27 -5.86
C LEU A 79 -18.16 -4.59 -4.37
N SER A 80 -18.32 -5.86 -4.04
CA SER A 80 -18.33 -6.32 -2.65
C SER A 80 -17.18 -7.28 -2.41
N VAL A 81 -16.42 -7.06 -1.33
CA VAL A 81 -15.46 -8.04 -0.80
C VAL A 81 -16.18 -8.85 0.25
N LEU A 82 -16.24 -10.16 0.06
CA LEU A 82 -16.93 -11.10 0.93
C LEU A 82 -15.93 -11.98 1.67
N ASP A 83 -16.26 -12.34 2.91
CA ASP A 83 -15.65 -13.49 3.58
C ASP A 83 -16.00 -14.76 2.79
N GLY A 84 -15.00 -15.46 2.25
CA GLY A 84 -15.22 -16.62 1.39
C GLY A 84 -15.87 -17.80 2.10
N GLY A 85 -15.73 -17.92 3.42
CA GLY A 85 -16.34 -19.00 4.19
C GLY A 85 -17.81 -18.72 4.54
N SER A 86 -18.14 -17.48 4.91
CA SER A 86 -19.49 -17.11 5.38
C SER A 86 -20.35 -16.40 4.33
N GLY A 87 -19.75 -15.88 3.26
CA GLY A 87 -20.39 -15.01 2.27
C GLY A 87 -20.74 -13.61 2.80
N ARG A 88 -20.37 -13.29 4.06
CA ARG A 88 -20.68 -12.00 4.68
C ARG A 88 -19.87 -10.89 3.99
N PRO A 89 -20.50 -9.76 3.63
CA PRO A 89 -19.76 -8.61 3.09
C PRO A 89 -18.87 -7.99 4.17
N LEU A 90 -17.61 -7.77 3.80
CA LEU A 90 -16.59 -7.08 4.59
C LEU A 90 -16.34 -5.66 4.08
N LEU A 91 -16.54 -5.43 2.78
CA LEU A 91 -16.50 -4.12 2.14
C LEU A 91 -17.55 -4.09 1.03
N VAL A 92 -18.24 -2.97 0.87
CA VAL A 92 -19.15 -2.71 -0.27
C VAL A 92 -18.81 -1.35 -0.84
N LEU A 93 -18.48 -1.32 -2.12
CA LEU A 93 -18.21 -0.11 -2.89
C LEU A 93 -19.35 0.08 -3.89
N ASP A 94 -19.95 1.26 -3.89
CA ASP A 94 -20.81 1.72 -4.97
C ASP A 94 -19.99 2.22 -6.16
N ARG A 95 -20.68 2.60 -7.23
CA ARG A 95 -20.06 3.13 -8.46
C ARG A 95 -19.09 4.28 -8.20
N ASP A 96 -19.44 5.21 -7.33
CA ASP A 96 -18.62 6.40 -7.08
C ASP A 96 -17.37 6.04 -6.27
N ALA A 97 -17.49 5.13 -5.31
CA ALA A 97 -16.36 4.61 -4.56
C ALA A 97 -15.42 3.76 -5.44
N ILE A 98 -15.96 2.96 -6.36
CA ILE A 98 -15.18 2.30 -7.41
C ILE A 98 -14.46 3.34 -8.27
N GLY A 99 -15.18 4.38 -8.70
CA GLY A 99 -14.64 5.48 -9.50
C GLY A 99 -13.53 6.30 -8.84
N ARG A 100 -13.27 6.12 -7.53
CA ARG A 100 -12.14 6.71 -6.80
C ARG A 100 -11.01 5.72 -6.51
N ARG A 101 -11.20 4.43 -6.80
CA ARG A 101 -10.29 3.33 -6.41
C ARG A 101 -9.84 2.45 -7.57
N LEU A 102 -10.61 2.39 -8.65
CA LEU A 102 -10.25 1.68 -9.88
C LEU A 102 -9.48 2.64 -10.79
N SER A 103 -8.21 2.35 -11.03
CA SER A 103 -7.37 3.08 -11.97
C SER A 103 -7.16 2.30 -13.25
N LEU A 104 -7.42 2.91 -14.41
CA LEU A 104 -7.20 2.27 -15.71
C LEU A 104 -5.70 1.96 -15.90
N GLY A 105 -5.37 0.71 -16.24
CA GLY A 105 -3.98 0.25 -16.33
C GLY A 105 -3.17 0.36 -15.02
N GLY A 106 -3.82 0.62 -13.88
CA GLY A 106 -3.16 0.90 -12.60
C GLY A 106 -2.49 2.28 -12.51
N ARG A 107 -2.78 3.19 -13.45
CA ARG A 107 -2.16 4.52 -13.51
C ARG A 107 -2.90 5.54 -12.62
N ARG A 108 -2.18 6.19 -11.71
CA ARG A 108 -2.71 7.32 -10.91
C ARG A 108 -3.27 8.44 -11.80
N GLY A 109 -4.41 9.01 -11.42
CA GLY A 109 -5.08 10.07 -12.18
C GLY A 109 -5.94 9.56 -13.34
N SER A 110 -6.10 8.24 -13.48
CA SER A 110 -6.96 7.60 -14.47
C SER A 110 -8.12 6.83 -13.83
N GLU A 111 -8.59 7.34 -12.69
CA GLU A 111 -9.66 6.72 -11.93
C GLU A 111 -10.97 6.69 -12.74
N THR A 112 -11.67 5.56 -12.70
CA THR A 112 -12.87 5.30 -13.49
C THR A 112 -13.73 4.23 -12.83
N ALA A 113 -15.02 4.20 -13.17
CA ALA A 113 -15.93 3.09 -12.82
C ALA A 113 -16.28 2.22 -14.04
N SER A 114 -15.56 2.37 -15.14
CA SER A 114 -15.85 1.68 -16.40
C SER A 114 -14.56 1.18 -17.05
N LEU A 115 -14.62 -0.02 -17.63
CA LEU A 115 -13.57 -0.59 -18.45
C LEU A 115 -14.06 -0.67 -19.90
N GLY A 116 -13.32 -0.05 -20.82
CA GLY A 116 -13.56 -0.20 -22.27
C GLY A 116 -13.21 -1.59 -22.79
N ALA A 117 -13.43 -1.81 -24.08
CA ALA A 117 -13.11 -3.06 -24.75
C ALA A 117 -11.64 -3.44 -24.53
N SER A 118 -11.38 -4.70 -24.13
CA SER A 118 -10.03 -5.23 -23.91
C SER A 118 -9.15 -4.43 -22.95
N GLN A 119 -9.75 -3.58 -22.10
CA GLN A 119 -9.01 -2.83 -21.08
C GLN A 119 -8.93 -3.62 -19.78
N PHE A 120 -7.87 -3.36 -19.01
CA PHE A 120 -7.80 -3.76 -17.62
C PHE A 120 -7.60 -2.54 -16.71
N GLY A 121 -8.00 -2.69 -15.46
CA GLY A 121 -7.73 -1.71 -14.41
C GLY A 121 -7.41 -2.40 -13.09
N ILE A 122 -6.92 -1.61 -12.15
CA ILE A 122 -6.54 -2.07 -10.81
C ILE A 122 -7.45 -1.37 -9.81
N VAL A 123 -8.17 -2.15 -9.01
CA VAL A 123 -8.93 -1.65 -7.87
C VAL A 123 -8.05 -1.74 -6.62
N PHE A 124 -7.74 -0.60 -6.02
CA PHE A 124 -7.02 -0.54 -4.74
C PHE A 124 -7.99 -0.73 -3.57
N LEU A 125 -7.93 -1.91 -2.96
CA LEU A 125 -8.85 -2.35 -1.92
C LEU A 125 -8.24 -2.19 -0.54
N HIS A 126 -9.08 -1.69 0.37
CA HIS A 126 -8.79 -1.54 1.79
C HIS A 126 -10.01 -2.06 2.55
N VAL A 127 -9.83 -3.19 3.24
CA VAL A 127 -10.83 -3.79 4.12
C VAL A 127 -10.36 -3.61 5.56
N SER A 128 -11.23 -3.11 6.44
CA SER A 128 -10.94 -2.98 7.86
C SER A 128 -11.89 -3.88 8.65
N LEU A 129 -11.32 -4.74 9.48
CA LEU A 129 -12.01 -5.70 10.33
C LEU A 129 -12.02 -5.18 11.76
N ASP A 130 -13.19 -5.17 12.38
CA ASP A 130 -13.35 -4.71 13.76
C ASP A 130 -12.48 -5.51 14.74
N ASP A 131 -12.17 -4.90 15.89
CA ASP A 131 -11.42 -5.57 16.96
C ASP A 131 -12.12 -6.88 17.38
N GLY A 132 -11.32 -7.94 17.54
CA GLY A 132 -11.80 -9.28 17.86
C GLY A 132 -12.63 -9.97 16.76
N ALA A 133 -12.86 -9.33 15.60
CA ALA A 133 -13.54 -9.98 14.50
C ALA A 133 -12.71 -11.16 13.95
N ARG A 134 -13.40 -12.24 13.55
CA ARG A 134 -12.74 -13.38 12.91
C ARG A 134 -12.08 -12.92 11.60
N VAL A 135 -10.79 -13.19 11.46
CA VAL A 135 -10.07 -13.05 10.20
C VAL A 135 -10.57 -14.11 9.20
N PRO A 136 -11.02 -13.71 8.01
CA PRO A 136 -11.42 -14.68 6.98
C PRO A 136 -10.20 -15.43 6.44
N GLU A 137 -10.33 -16.73 6.19
CA GLU A 137 -9.26 -17.53 5.58
C GLU A 137 -9.08 -17.21 4.09
N THR A 138 -10.18 -16.84 3.43
CA THR A 138 -10.24 -16.47 2.02
C THR A 138 -11.20 -15.30 1.81
N LEU A 139 -10.95 -14.50 0.78
CA LEU A 139 -11.84 -13.45 0.28
C LEU A 139 -12.40 -13.87 -1.08
N VAL A 140 -13.64 -13.45 -1.38
CA VAL A 140 -14.25 -13.56 -2.71
C VAL A 140 -14.81 -12.21 -3.11
N HIS A 141 -14.72 -11.86 -4.39
CA HIS A 141 -15.16 -10.57 -4.90
C HIS A 141 -16.43 -10.73 -5.72
N GLU A 142 -17.50 -10.03 -5.34
CA GLU A 142 -18.74 -9.97 -6.10
C GLU A 142 -18.81 -8.65 -6.85
N ILE A 143 -18.91 -8.71 -8.19
CA ILE A 143 -18.92 -7.55 -9.08
C ILE A 143 -20.26 -7.50 -9.81
N ASP A 144 -20.95 -6.39 -9.66
CA ASP A 144 -22.14 -6.07 -10.44
C ASP A 144 -21.82 -4.96 -11.45
N GLY A 145 -22.41 -5.08 -12.63
CA GLY A 145 -22.30 -4.04 -13.64
C GLY A 145 -23.15 -4.28 -14.88
N PHE A 146 -22.99 -3.40 -15.85
CA PHE A 146 -23.69 -3.47 -17.13
C PHE A 146 -22.69 -3.74 -18.25
N ALA A 147 -22.90 -4.84 -18.98
CA ALA A 147 -22.14 -5.19 -20.17
C ALA A 147 -22.82 -4.61 -21.41
N GLU A 148 -22.23 -3.56 -21.98
CA GLU A 148 -22.80 -2.82 -23.10
C GLU A 148 -23.01 -3.67 -24.36
N PRO A 149 -22.09 -4.57 -24.76
CA PRO A 149 -22.30 -5.48 -25.90
C PRO A 149 -23.45 -6.46 -25.71
N LEU A 150 -23.65 -6.92 -24.47
CA LEU A 150 -24.69 -7.91 -24.14
C LEU A 150 -26.03 -7.26 -23.81
N LYS A 151 -26.06 -5.93 -23.66
CA LYS A 151 -27.24 -5.17 -23.23
C LYS A 151 -27.86 -5.72 -21.94
N SER A 152 -27.03 -6.24 -21.04
CA SER A 152 -27.48 -6.91 -19.81
C SER A 152 -26.71 -6.42 -18.60
N ALA A 153 -27.42 -6.35 -17.47
CA ALA A 153 -26.79 -6.36 -16.16
C ALA A 153 -26.21 -7.76 -15.89
N LEU A 154 -25.06 -7.81 -15.23
CA LEU A 154 -24.38 -9.03 -14.84
C LEU A 154 -23.92 -8.91 -13.38
N SER A 155 -23.93 -10.04 -12.69
CA SER A 155 -23.34 -10.22 -11.36
C SER A 155 -22.43 -11.43 -11.44
N MET A 156 -21.22 -11.33 -10.89
CA MET A 156 -20.25 -12.40 -10.92
C MET A 156 -19.39 -12.44 -9.66
N ARG A 157 -19.05 -13.66 -9.23
CA ARG A 157 -18.07 -13.89 -8.19
C ARG A 157 -16.75 -14.30 -8.82
N VAL A 158 -15.68 -13.63 -8.40
CA VAL A 158 -14.35 -13.76 -9.01
C VAL A 158 -13.26 -13.70 -7.94
N ALA A 159 -12.06 -14.15 -8.33
CA ALA A 159 -10.83 -14.02 -7.58
C ALA A 159 -10.95 -14.46 -6.11
N GLU A 160 -11.26 -15.74 -5.87
CA GLU A 160 -11.06 -16.33 -4.54
C GLU A 160 -9.59 -16.21 -4.17
N THR A 161 -9.32 -15.58 -3.02
CA THR A 161 -7.97 -15.14 -2.64
C THR A 161 -7.69 -15.54 -1.19
N PRO A 162 -6.59 -16.23 -0.89
CA PRO A 162 -6.22 -16.54 0.49
C PRO A 162 -5.84 -15.26 1.26
N VAL A 163 -6.15 -15.22 2.55
CA VAL A 163 -5.64 -14.18 3.46
C VAL A 163 -4.43 -14.74 4.22
N ILE A 164 -3.37 -13.95 4.27
CA ILE A 164 -2.14 -14.33 4.97
C ILE A 164 -2.17 -13.74 6.39
N ASP A 165 -2.49 -14.59 7.35
CA ASP A 165 -2.36 -14.29 8.78
C ASP A 165 -1.09 -14.94 9.34
N LYS A 166 0.03 -14.23 9.21
CA LYS A 166 1.35 -14.67 9.69
C LYS A 166 2.00 -13.57 10.53
N PRO A 167 2.88 -13.92 11.49
CA PRO A 167 3.60 -12.93 12.27
C PRO A 167 4.32 -11.91 11.39
N LEU A 168 4.23 -10.64 11.78
CA LEU A 168 4.87 -9.51 11.12
C LEU A 168 6.19 -9.15 11.81
N PRO A 169 7.17 -8.59 11.08
CA PRO A 169 8.35 -7.97 11.70
C PRO A 169 7.94 -6.92 12.73
N VAL A 170 8.58 -6.94 13.90
CA VAL A 170 8.32 -6.01 15.00
C VAL A 170 9.50 -5.07 15.18
N PHE A 171 9.23 -3.78 15.02
CA PHE A 171 10.26 -2.76 14.88
C PHE A 171 10.41 -1.86 16.11
N GLY A 172 11.61 -1.34 16.27
CA GLY A 172 11.89 -0.19 17.12
C GLY A 172 11.57 1.13 16.45
N ALA A 173 11.71 2.19 17.24
CA ALA A 173 11.56 3.55 16.74
C ALA A 173 12.64 3.86 15.68
N PRO A 174 12.25 4.35 14.49
CA PRO A 174 13.19 4.80 13.47
C PRO A 174 13.79 6.18 13.81
N LEU A 175 13.13 6.93 14.70
CA LEU A 175 13.42 8.30 15.11
C LEU A 175 13.29 8.43 16.64
N ARG A 176 13.69 9.57 17.22
CA ARG A 176 13.58 9.82 18.68
C ARG A 176 12.81 11.09 18.98
N GLY A 177 12.01 11.09 20.04
CA GLY A 177 11.28 12.26 20.49
C GLY A 177 9.82 12.25 20.06
N GLN A 178 9.27 13.44 19.83
CA GLN A 178 7.82 13.67 19.73
C GLN A 178 7.45 14.42 18.45
N GLY A 179 6.18 14.37 18.09
CA GLY A 179 5.60 15.19 17.02
C GLY A 179 5.86 14.65 15.61
N TYR A 180 6.08 13.34 15.45
CA TYR A 180 6.31 12.75 14.13
C TYR A 180 4.99 12.44 13.42
N ILE A 181 4.85 12.87 12.18
CA ILE A 181 3.69 12.58 11.34
C ILE A 181 3.96 11.25 10.64
N ALA A 182 3.06 10.29 10.77
CA ALA A 182 3.06 9.11 9.90
C ALA A 182 2.37 9.48 8.58
N GLY A 183 3.12 10.06 7.63
CA GLY A 183 2.61 10.56 6.36
C GLY A 183 2.58 9.49 5.28
N ASP A 184 1.59 9.61 4.39
CA ASP A 184 1.37 8.73 3.25
C ASP A 184 1.34 7.24 3.59
N GLY A 185 0.95 6.93 4.81
CA GLY A 185 0.95 5.59 5.36
C GLY A 185 -0.32 4.82 5.00
N CYS A 186 -0.46 3.70 5.69
CA CYS A 186 -1.64 2.86 5.54
C CYS A 186 -2.91 3.61 6.01
N CYS A 187 -4.03 3.56 5.30
CA CYS A 187 -4.31 2.52 4.29
C CYS A 187 -4.99 3.03 3.01
N ASP A 188 -5.30 4.32 2.92
CA ASP A 188 -5.97 4.90 1.77
C ASP A 188 -5.19 6.00 1.06
N SER A 189 -3.99 6.36 1.57
CA SER A 189 -3.10 7.29 0.89
C SER A 189 -2.86 6.85 -0.55
N ILE A 190 -2.84 7.83 -1.44
CA ILE A 190 -2.64 7.60 -2.88
C ILE A 190 -1.16 7.45 -3.21
N ARG A 191 -0.25 8.05 -2.41
CA ARG A 191 1.17 8.16 -2.78
C ARG A 191 1.90 6.83 -2.70
N HIS A 192 1.81 6.13 -1.57
CA HIS A 192 2.47 4.84 -1.34
C HIS A 192 1.57 3.63 -1.58
N VAL A 193 0.42 3.58 -0.91
CA VAL A 193 -0.46 2.40 -0.91
C VAL A 193 -0.93 2.04 -2.33
N ARG A 194 -0.94 3.03 -3.25
CA ARG A 194 -1.31 2.88 -4.66
C ARG A 194 -0.13 3.01 -5.63
N ALA A 195 1.10 2.84 -5.17
CA ALA A 195 2.31 2.88 -5.99
C ALA A 195 2.50 1.56 -6.76
N LEU A 196 1.89 1.47 -7.95
CA LEU A 196 2.08 0.35 -8.86
C LEU A 196 3.11 0.69 -9.94
N LEU A 197 4.32 0.17 -9.82
CA LEU A 197 5.43 0.52 -10.72
C LEU A 197 5.56 -0.48 -11.89
N PRO A 198 5.49 -0.03 -13.16
CA PRO A 198 5.67 -0.89 -14.33
C PRO A 198 7.17 -1.05 -14.67
N LEU A 199 7.87 -1.92 -13.94
CA LEU A 199 9.32 -2.09 -14.05
C LEU A 199 9.69 -3.48 -14.58
N ASN A 200 10.61 -3.51 -15.54
CA ASN A 200 11.13 -4.73 -16.18
C ASN A 200 10.02 -5.64 -16.74
N GLY A 201 8.99 -5.04 -17.35
CA GLY A 201 7.88 -5.76 -17.96
C GLY A 201 6.82 -6.31 -16.99
N GLY A 202 6.92 -6.00 -15.69
CA GLY A 202 5.95 -6.42 -14.67
C GLY A 202 5.51 -5.28 -13.76
N PHE A 203 4.39 -5.47 -13.07
CA PHE A 203 3.95 -4.58 -12.02
C PHE A 203 4.63 -4.93 -10.70
N ARG A 204 5.13 -3.90 -10.00
CA ARG A 204 5.77 -4.00 -8.69
C ARG A 204 4.93 -3.23 -7.68
N LEU A 205 4.54 -3.90 -6.61
CA LEU A 205 3.71 -3.36 -5.53
C LEU A 205 4.60 -2.73 -4.45
N ALA A 206 5.52 -1.88 -4.90
CA ALA A 206 6.44 -1.22 -4.01
C ALA A 206 5.68 -0.30 -3.05
N GLN A 207 6.25 -0.06 -1.88
CA GLN A 207 5.82 0.97 -0.95
C GLN A 207 4.43 0.79 -0.31
N ARG A 208 3.72 -0.34 -0.51
CA ARG A 208 2.33 -0.52 0.03
C ARG A 208 2.17 -0.16 1.52
N PHE A 209 3.21 -0.39 2.32
CA PHE A 209 3.24 -0.09 3.75
C PHE A 209 4.36 0.89 4.13
N ALA A 210 4.90 1.63 3.16
CA ALA A 210 5.87 2.67 3.45
C ALA A 210 5.23 3.82 4.24
N ILE A 211 6.05 4.49 5.05
CA ILE A 211 5.65 5.71 5.76
C ILE A 211 6.71 6.76 5.49
N ASP A 212 6.27 7.95 5.08
CA ASP A 212 7.08 9.15 5.07
C ASP A 212 6.92 9.83 6.42
N TRP A 213 7.95 9.71 7.25
CA TRP A 213 7.98 10.38 8.55
C TRP A 213 8.38 11.83 8.36
N GLU A 214 7.50 12.73 8.81
CA GLU A 214 7.77 14.16 8.94
C GLU A 214 7.68 14.57 10.41
N LYS A 215 7.96 15.84 10.74
CA LYS A 215 7.97 16.31 12.13
C LYS A 215 7.33 17.68 12.24
N LEU A 216 6.59 17.88 13.33
CA LEU A 216 5.96 19.14 13.70
C LEU A 216 6.80 19.91 14.73
N ASP A 217 6.81 21.24 14.61
CA ASP A 217 7.20 22.13 15.70
C ASP A 217 6.07 22.28 16.75
N ASP A 218 6.31 23.10 17.77
CA ASP A 218 5.38 23.36 18.87
C ASP A 218 4.12 24.13 18.44
N GLU A 219 4.12 24.74 17.26
CA GLU A 219 2.94 25.37 16.65
C GLU A 219 2.34 24.54 15.50
N ASN A 220 2.66 23.25 15.45
CA ASN A 220 2.16 22.30 14.45
C ASN A 220 2.59 22.61 13.00
N ARG A 221 3.74 23.23 12.77
CA ARG A 221 4.28 23.44 11.42
C ARG A 221 5.30 22.38 11.07
N ILE A 222 5.30 21.96 9.80
CA ILE A 222 6.30 21.08 9.21
C ILE A 222 7.59 21.86 8.87
N VAL A 223 7.44 23.14 8.54
CA VAL A 223 8.51 24.01 8.03
C VAL A 223 8.30 25.45 8.50
N ARG A 224 9.40 26.13 8.84
CA ARG A 224 9.40 27.53 9.27
C ARG A 224 10.43 28.34 8.49
N GLY A 225 9.97 29.32 7.72
CA GLY A 225 10.83 30.23 6.97
C GLY A 225 10.75 29.98 5.46
N ASP A 226 11.89 30.02 4.79
CA ASP A 226 11.97 29.78 3.35
C ASP A 226 11.71 28.30 3.04
N LEU A 227 10.60 28.03 2.34
CA LEU A 227 10.17 26.69 1.92
C LEU A 227 11.15 26.04 0.93
N LYS A 228 12.10 26.80 0.36
CA LYS A 228 13.11 26.26 -0.57
C LYS A 228 14.42 25.85 0.12
N ASP A 229 14.53 26.04 1.43
CA ASP A 229 15.69 25.62 2.22
C ASP A 229 15.35 24.41 3.09
N VAL A 230 15.99 23.28 2.82
CA VAL A 230 15.81 22.03 3.57
C VAL A 230 16.02 22.21 5.08
N ARG A 231 16.87 23.15 5.50
CA ARG A 231 17.20 23.41 6.92
C ARG A 231 16.04 24.04 7.69
N ASN A 232 15.03 24.54 7.01
CA ASN A 232 13.84 25.13 7.62
C ASN A 232 12.75 24.09 7.95
N TYR A 233 12.90 22.85 7.49
CA TYR A 233 11.99 21.75 7.80
C TYR A 233 12.38 21.13 9.14
N VAL A 234 11.40 20.92 10.00
CA VAL A 234 11.62 20.55 11.41
C VAL A 234 12.32 19.19 11.55
N ILE A 235 12.11 18.27 10.61
CA ILE A 235 12.72 16.94 10.64
C ILE A 235 14.14 16.89 10.06
N TYR A 236 14.56 17.89 9.26
CA TYR A 236 15.83 17.80 8.54
C TYR A 236 17.02 17.68 9.49
N GLY A 237 17.86 16.67 9.28
CA GLY A 237 19.01 16.37 10.13
C GLY A 237 18.70 15.51 11.37
N GLU A 238 17.46 15.07 11.59
CA GLU A 238 17.13 14.16 12.69
C GLU A 238 17.88 12.82 12.55
N PRO A 239 18.44 12.25 13.64
CA PRO A 239 19.12 10.96 13.58
C PRO A 239 18.17 9.81 13.21
N VAL A 240 18.52 9.07 12.17
CA VAL A 240 17.80 7.87 11.74
C VAL A 240 18.39 6.64 12.40
N LEU A 241 17.53 5.79 12.96
CA LEU A 241 17.91 4.58 13.69
C LEU A 241 17.53 3.31 12.93
N ALA A 242 18.39 2.29 13.00
CA ALA A 242 18.02 0.95 12.56
C ALA A 242 16.82 0.44 13.38
N VAL A 243 15.73 0.07 12.71
CA VAL A 243 14.49 -0.37 13.37
C VAL A 243 14.56 -1.82 13.87
N ALA A 244 15.52 -2.60 13.38
CA ALA A 244 15.74 -4.00 13.73
C ALA A 244 17.23 -4.35 13.62
N ASP A 245 17.61 -5.49 14.20
CA ASP A 245 18.92 -6.09 13.99
C ASP A 245 19.03 -6.60 12.55
N GLY A 246 20.21 -6.50 11.95
CA GLY A 246 20.40 -7.00 10.59
C GLY A 246 21.77 -6.73 9.98
N ALA A 247 21.90 -7.11 8.72
CA ALA A 247 23.08 -6.83 7.90
C ALA A 247 22.76 -5.76 6.86
N VAL A 248 23.63 -4.78 6.70
CA VAL A 248 23.49 -3.75 5.66
C VAL A 248 23.82 -4.39 4.31
N VAL A 249 22.85 -4.38 3.38
CA VAL A 249 22.99 -4.97 2.04
C VAL A 249 22.95 -3.94 0.92
N GLY A 250 22.55 -2.70 1.23
CA GLY A 250 22.61 -1.56 0.32
C GLY A 250 22.88 -0.27 1.08
N ALA A 251 23.71 0.62 0.54
CA ALA A 251 23.93 1.94 1.09
C ALA A 251 24.39 2.93 0.01
N ARG A 252 23.92 4.17 0.08
CA ARG A 252 24.34 5.28 -0.80
C ARG A 252 24.41 6.58 0.00
N ASN A 253 25.39 7.45 -0.29
CA ASN A 253 25.69 8.62 0.54
C ASN A 253 26.21 9.85 -0.24
N ASP A 254 26.10 9.84 -1.56
CA ASP A 254 26.76 10.79 -2.47
C ASP A 254 25.78 11.72 -3.23
N LEU A 255 24.47 11.49 -3.14
CA LEU A 255 23.49 12.34 -3.81
C LEU A 255 23.23 13.63 -3.03
N PRO A 256 23.09 14.78 -3.71
CA PRO A 256 22.70 16.02 -3.06
C PRO A 256 21.23 15.99 -2.64
N ASP A 257 20.86 16.87 -1.71
CA ASP A 257 19.47 17.17 -1.41
C ASP A 257 18.81 17.89 -2.59
N GLN A 258 17.52 17.61 -2.81
CA GLN A 258 16.69 18.38 -3.73
C GLN A 258 16.29 19.73 -3.12
N ILE A 259 15.94 20.67 -3.98
CA ILE A 259 15.27 21.91 -3.56
C ILE A 259 13.79 21.56 -3.29
N PRO A 260 13.25 21.81 -2.08
CA PRO A 260 11.88 21.42 -1.77
C PRO A 260 10.79 22.14 -2.60
N GLY A 261 9.60 21.55 -2.60
CA GLY A 261 8.39 22.03 -3.25
C GLY A 261 8.16 21.55 -4.68
N ALA A 262 9.01 20.66 -5.21
CA ALA A 262 8.76 19.93 -6.45
C ALA A 262 9.60 18.65 -6.50
N LEU A 263 9.05 17.60 -7.12
CA LEU A 263 9.83 16.42 -7.48
C LEU A 263 10.87 16.76 -8.56
N PRO A 264 12.06 16.13 -8.54
CA PRO A 264 13.06 16.33 -9.59
C PRO A 264 12.56 15.78 -10.93
N SER A 265 12.73 16.56 -12.00
CA SER A 265 12.19 16.22 -13.33
C SER A 265 13.07 15.29 -14.17
N ASN A 266 14.35 15.15 -13.84
CA ASN A 266 15.34 14.41 -14.63
C ASN A 266 16.20 13.47 -13.77
N LEU A 267 15.61 12.87 -12.74
CA LEU A 267 16.31 11.92 -11.88
C LEU A 267 16.36 10.54 -12.55
N ALA A 268 17.54 9.89 -12.56
CA ALA A 268 17.61 8.52 -13.05
C ALA A 268 16.87 7.58 -12.09
N ILE A 269 16.24 6.52 -12.62
CA ILE A 269 15.45 5.56 -11.81
C ILE A 269 16.30 5.00 -10.65
N ALA A 270 17.58 4.68 -10.88
CA ALA A 270 18.50 4.16 -9.87
C ALA A 270 18.84 5.16 -8.74
N GLU A 271 18.40 6.40 -8.85
CA GLU A 271 18.61 7.47 -7.87
C GLU A 271 17.33 7.81 -7.11
N ALA A 272 16.21 7.15 -7.41
CA ALA A 272 14.91 7.44 -6.83
C ALA A 272 14.91 7.41 -5.30
N ASP A 273 15.58 6.41 -4.68
CA ASP A 273 15.69 6.29 -3.23
C ASP A 273 16.67 7.31 -2.60
N GLY A 274 17.41 8.08 -3.41
CA GLY A 274 18.37 9.07 -2.92
C GLY A 274 19.57 8.42 -2.22
N ASN A 275 20.02 9.04 -1.14
CA ASN A 275 20.91 8.40 -0.18
C ASN A 275 20.08 7.48 0.71
N PHE A 276 20.53 6.27 0.93
CA PHE A 276 19.73 5.28 1.63
C PHE A 276 20.58 4.26 2.38
N VAL A 277 19.91 3.48 3.22
CA VAL A 277 20.42 2.24 3.82
C VAL A 277 19.35 1.16 3.69
N VAL A 278 19.72 0.00 3.15
CA VAL A 278 18.91 -1.23 3.12
C VAL A 278 19.50 -2.25 4.08
N ILE A 279 18.68 -2.73 5.01
CA ILE A 279 19.06 -3.71 6.04
C ILE A 279 18.29 -5.01 5.79
N ASP A 280 19.00 -6.12 5.58
CA ASP A 280 18.44 -7.47 5.65
C ASP A 280 18.22 -7.87 7.11
N ILE A 281 16.95 -8.02 7.48
CA ILE A 281 16.52 -8.35 8.85
C ILE A 281 16.20 -9.86 8.99
N GLY A 282 16.50 -10.65 7.96
CA GLY A 282 16.21 -12.07 7.90
C GLY A 282 14.79 -12.40 7.44
N ALA A 283 14.52 -13.71 7.30
CA ALA A 283 13.23 -14.26 6.86
C ALA A 283 12.70 -13.68 5.52
N GLY A 284 13.60 -13.18 4.66
CA GLY A 284 13.24 -12.59 3.37
C GLY A 284 12.65 -11.19 3.45
N ALA A 285 12.85 -10.47 4.57
CA ALA A 285 12.42 -9.09 4.73
C ALA A 285 13.63 -8.14 4.77
N PHE A 286 13.49 -6.99 4.12
CA PHE A 286 14.49 -5.94 4.03
C PHE A 286 13.88 -4.61 4.44
N VAL A 287 14.63 -3.75 5.13
CA VAL A 287 14.18 -2.41 5.53
C VAL A 287 14.99 -1.35 4.77
N LEU A 288 14.30 -0.54 3.99
CA LEU A 288 14.83 0.65 3.32
C LEU A 288 14.58 1.88 4.19
N ASN A 289 15.63 2.67 4.42
CA ASN A 289 15.59 4.03 4.95
C ASN A 289 16.13 4.95 3.84
N ALA A 290 15.27 5.74 3.22
CA ALA A 290 15.61 6.52 2.01
C ALA A 290 15.68 8.03 2.27
N HIS A 291 16.05 8.78 1.23
CA HIS A 291 16.13 10.25 1.22
C HIS A 291 17.08 10.84 2.27
N LEU A 292 18.09 10.10 2.70
CA LEU A 292 19.02 10.50 3.75
C LEU A 292 19.85 11.73 3.34
N LYS A 293 20.31 12.46 4.34
CA LYS A 293 21.11 13.68 4.14
C LYS A 293 22.47 13.36 3.53
N PRO A 294 22.96 14.14 2.54
CA PRO A 294 24.24 13.92 1.89
C PRO A 294 25.38 13.84 2.90
N GLY A 295 26.24 12.82 2.77
CA GLY A 295 27.38 12.60 3.66
C GLY A 295 27.02 12.12 5.08
N SER A 296 25.74 11.90 5.41
CA SER A 296 25.32 11.52 6.77
C SER A 296 25.32 10.01 7.03
N VAL A 297 25.29 9.17 5.99
CA VAL A 297 25.19 7.71 6.16
C VAL A 297 26.43 7.16 6.87
N LYS A 298 26.20 6.45 7.99
CA LYS A 298 27.22 6.02 8.95
C LYS A 298 27.67 4.58 8.77
N VAL A 299 27.00 3.83 7.91
CA VAL A 299 27.18 2.39 7.70
C VAL A 299 27.49 2.07 6.24
N ARG A 300 28.03 0.88 6.00
CA ARG A 300 28.41 0.38 4.68
C ARG A 300 27.89 -1.03 4.48
N VAL A 301 27.78 -1.44 3.22
CA VAL A 301 27.42 -2.82 2.87
C VAL A 301 28.35 -3.82 3.56
N GLY A 302 27.78 -4.82 4.21
CA GLY A 302 28.47 -5.82 5.02
C GLY A 302 28.50 -5.53 6.53
N ASP A 303 28.22 -4.29 6.95
CA ASP A 303 28.12 -3.96 8.37
C ASP A 303 26.94 -4.68 9.03
N ARG A 304 27.09 -5.01 10.31
CA ARG A 304 25.97 -5.46 11.15
C ARG A 304 25.52 -4.32 12.05
N VAL A 305 24.22 -4.12 12.12
CA VAL A 305 23.58 -3.14 12.99
C VAL A 305 22.65 -3.84 13.97
N THR A 306 22.54 -3.28 15.16
CA THR A 306 21.48 -3.64 16.11
C THR A 306 20.39 -2.58 16.09
N ARG A 307 19.17 -2.95 16.46
CA ARG A 307 18.06 -2.03 16.67
C ARG A 307 18.50 -0.84 17.52
N GLY A 308 18.20 0.38 17.06
CA GLY A 308 18.58 1.63 17.69
C GLY A 308 19.96 2.18 17.30
N THR A 309 20.74 1.45 16.47
CA THR A 309 22.01 1.95 15.91
C THR A 309 21.73 3.16 15.01
N PRO A 310 22.38 4.32 15.21
CA PRO A 310 22.29 5.43 14.27
C PRO A 310 22.91 5.07 12.92
N ILE A 311 22.14 5.21 11.83
CA ILE A 311 22.56 4.82 10.47
C ILE A 311 22.74 6.01 9.52
N GLY A 312 22.16 7.16 9.85
CA GLY A 312 22.24 8.38 9.04
C GLY A 312 21.44 9.53 9.68
N GLU A 313 21.18 10.55 8.88
CA GLU A 313 20.31 11.68 9.25
C GLU A 313 19.25 11.90 8.16
N VAL A 314 18.07 12.37 8.55
CA VAL A 314 16.99 12.71 7.61
C VAL A 314 17.45 13.82 6.66
N GLY A 315 17.21 13.61 5.37
CA GLY A 315 17.57 14.55 4.30
C GLY A 315 16.42 14.79 3.35
N ASN A 316 16.75 15.14 2.10
CA ASN A 316 15.83 15.38 1.00
C ASN A 316 16.41 14.93 -0.35
N SER A 317 17.27 13.90 -0.35
CA SER A 317 17.93 13.41 -1.58
C SER A 317 17.03 12.49 -2.40
N GLY A 318 17.34 12.30 -3.69
CA GLY A 318 16.57 11.40 -4.56
C GLY A 318 15.23 11.98 -5.03
N ASN A 319 14.23 11.12 -5.24
CA ASN A 319 12.90 11.52 -5.71
C ASN A 319 12.03 12.05 -4.57
N SER A 320 12.48 13.15 -3.96
CA SER A 320 11.85 13.77 -2.79
C SER A 320 11.45 15.22 -3.08
N GLN A 321 10.31 15.65 -2.53
CA GLN A 321 9.81 17.02 -2.65
C GLN A 321 9.91 17.84 -1.36
N ALA A 322 10.13 17.20 -0.21
CA ALA A 322 10.38 17.85 1.08
C ALA A 322 11.15 16.90 2.00
N PRO A 323 11.94 17.41 2.97
CA PRO A 323 12.63 16.57 3.93
C PRO A 323 11.70 15.63 4.71
N HIS A 324 11.95 14.32 4.61
CA HIS A 324 11.25 13.27 5.35
C HIS A 324 12.12 12.01 5.45
N LEU A 325 11.78 11.10 6.36
CA LEU A 325 12.32 9.74 6.36
C LEU A 325 11.31 8.79 5.72
N HIS A 326 11.63 8.29 4.53
CA HIS A 326 10.89 7.18 3.92
C HIS A 326 11.37 5.86 4.53
N LEU A 327 10.47 5.19 5.27
CA LEU A 327 10.70 3.88 5.86
C LEU A 327 9.81 2.84 5.18
N HIS A 328 10.42 1.83 4.56
CA HIS A 328 9.74 0.84 3.74
C HIS A 328 10.28 -0.57 4.03
N VAL A 329 9.40 -1.56 4.16
CA VAL A 329 9.77 -2.99 4.29
C VAL A 329 9.43 -3.74 3.04
N MET A 330 10.32 -4.61 2.61
CA MET A 330 10.37 -5.15 1.26
C MET A 330 10.64 -6.66 1.26
N ASP A 331 10.13 -7.38 0.26
CA ASP A 331 10.42 -8.82 0.03
C ASP A 331 11.71 -9.08 -0.78
N GLY A 332 12.50 -8.04 -1.01
CA GLY A 332 13.78 -8.06 -1.70
C GLY A 332 14.59 -6.79 -1.39
N PRO A 333 15.88 -6.74 -1.77
CA PRO A 333 16.77 -5.64 -1.40
C PRO A 333 16.63 -4.37 -2.25
N ASP A 334 15.84 -4.40 -3.32
CA ASP A 334 15.67 -3.29 -4.27
C ASP A 334 14.38 -2.51 -3.97
N GLY A 335 14.52 -1.21 -3.65
CA GLY A 335 13.43 -0.31 -3.26
C GLY A 335 12.28 -0.19 -4.26
N LEU A 336 12.57 -0.40 -5.54
CA LEU A 336 11.63 -0.18 -6.63
C LEU A 336 11.02 -1.47 -7.17
N VAL A 337 11.77 -2.57 -7.08
CA VAL A 337 11.36 -3.86 -7.68
C VAL A 337 10.75 -4.81 -6.66
N ALA A 338 11.05 -4.65 -5.36
CA ALA A 338 10.45 -5.47 -4.31
C ALA A 338 9.00 -5.06 -4.01
N ASN A 339 8.19 -6.02 -3.55
CA ASN A 339 6.86 -5.71 -3.03
C ASN A 339 6.97 -5.22 -1.58
N GLY A 340 6.11 -4.26 -1.23
CA GLY A 340 5.96 -3.78 0.13
C GLY A 340 5.36 -4.84 1.04
N LEU A 341 6.03 -5.09 2.17
CA LEU A 341 5.57 -5.98 3.23
C LEU A 341 5.06 -5.18 4.44
N PRO A 342 4.01 -5.65 5.13
CA PRO A 342 3.57 -5.01 6.35
C PRO A 342 4.50 -5.34 7.52
N TYR A 343 4.48 -4.45 8.51
CA TYR A 343 5.24 -4.54 9.75
C TYR A 343 4.47 -3.83 10.86
N VAL A 344 4.94 -3.95 12.09
CA VAL A 344 4.39 -3.24 13.24
C VAL A 344 5.50 -2.68 14.11
N PHE A 345 5.21 -1.64 14.89
CA PHE A 345 6.14 -1.14 15.90
C PHE A 345 5.86 -1.79 17.26
N GLU A 346 6.92 -2.04 18.03
CA GLU A 346 6.83 -2.61 19.38
C GLU A 346 5.95 -1.74 20.29
N ALA A 347 6.21 -0.42 20.31
CA ALA A 347 5.44 0.54 21.06
C ALA A 347 5.67 1.97 20.57
N PHE A 348 4.62 2.79 20.63
CA PHE A 348 4.65 4.24 20.45
C PHE A 348 3.44 4.89 21.11
N THR A 349 3.41 6.22 21.19
CA THR A 349 2.26 6.98 21.68
C THR A 349 1.67 7.81 20.53
N ILE A 350 0.34 7.85 20.39
CA ILE A 350 -0.36 8.80 19.53
C ILE A 350 -0.85 9.97 20.38
N SER A 351 -0.31 11.16 20.13
CA SER A 351 -0.67 12.39 20.85
C SER A 351 -1.72 13.23 20.12
N ALA A 352 -1.84 13.07 18.81
CA ALA A 352 -2.85 13.73 17.98
C ALA A 352 -3.05 13.01 16.64
N GLU A 353 -4.01 13.46 15.86
CA GLU A 353 -4.23 13.07 14.45
C GLU A 353 -4.50 14.32 13.61
N ALA A 354 -4.02 14.36 12.36
CA ALA A 354 -4.34 15.45 11.43
C ALA A 354 -5.77 15.29 10.91
N ALA A 355 -6.73 15.91 11.60
CA ALA A 355 -8.15 15.61 11.42
C ALA A 355 -8.75 16.12 10.10
N ALA A 356 -8.07 17.06 9.43
CA ALA A 356 -8.47 17.57 8.13
C ALA A 356 -7.91 16.75 6.95
N GLY A 357 -7.17 15.67 7.23
CA GLY A 357 -6.74 14.68 6.25
C GLY A 357 -5.61 15.16 5.32
N THR A 358 -5.37 14.40 4.25
CA THR A 358 -4.23 14.61 3.33
C THR A 358 -4.21 16.00 2.70
N ALA A 359 -5.37 16.63 2.44
CA ALA A 359 -5.41 17.97 1.85
C ALA A 359 -4.82 19.05 2.77
N ASP A 360 -5.05 18.95 4.08
CA ASP A 360 -4.48 19.87 5.08
C ASP A 360 -2.98 19.60 5.28
N PHE A 361 -2.59 18.32 5.26
CA PHE A 361 -1.18 17.92 5.27
C PHE A 361 -0.41 18.46 4.06
N ASP A 362 -0.91 18.23 2.84
CA ASP A 362 -0.33 18.76 1.59
C ASP A 362 -0.26 20.30 1.61
N GLN A 363 -1.29 20.97 2.14
CA GLN A 363 -1.29 22.42 2.28
C GLN A 363 -0.25 22.91 3.29
N ALA A 364 -0.12 22.24 4.44
CA ALA A 364 0.88 22.57 5.46
C ALA A 364 2.31 22.43 4.91
N GLU A 365 2.59 21.34 4.19
CA GLU A 365 3.88 21.11 3.50
C GLU A 365 4.15 22.20 2.44
N ALA A 366 3.13 22.55 1.63
CA ALA A 366 3.28 23.49 0.52
C ALA A 366 3.34 24.97 0.93
N THR A 367 2.83 25.33 2.12
CA THR A 367 2.68 26.74 2.52
C THR A 367 3.36 27.11 3.84
N GLY A 368 3.78 26.12 4.65
CA GLY A 368 4.25 26.33 6.02
C GLY A 368 3.14 26.74 7.00
N ALA A 369 1.88 26.59 6.60
CA ALA A 369 0.74 26.75 7.50
C ALA A 369 0.76 25.66 8.59
N PRO A 370 0.28 25.96 9.80
CA PRO A 370 0.16 24.95 10.85
C PRO A 370 -0.89 23.91 10.49
N LEU A 371 -0.60 22.66 10.80
CA LEU A 371 -1.50 21.53 10.60
C LEU A 371 -2.64 21.54 11.62
N THR A 372 -3.85 21.22 11.17
CA THR A 372 -5.02 21.13 12.04
C THR A 372 -5.05 19.78 12.74
N LEU A 373 -4.78 19.80 14.05
CA LEU A 373 -4.70 18.59 14.87
C LEU A 373 -5.92 18.38 15.77
N THR A 374 -6.38 17.13 15.86
CA THR A 374 -7.23 16.66 16.96
C THR A 374 -6.36 15.96 17.99
N ARG A 375 -6.19 16.58 19.17
CA ARG A 375 -5.39 16.03 20.27
C ARG A 375 -6.08 14.81 20.90
N LYS A 376 -5.29 13.79 21.26
CA LYS A 376 -5.76 12.64 22.06
C LYS A 376 -5.52 12.93 23.54
N SER A 377 -6.57 12.88 24.36
CA SER A 377 -6.48 13.09 25.81
C SER A 377 -7.27 12.01 26.56
N PRO A 378 -6.60 11.08 27.28
CA PRO A 378 -5.14 10.92 27.33
C PRO A 378 -4.55 10.50 25.97
N ALA A 379 -3.25 10.69 25.79
CA ALA A 379 -2.54 10.17 24.63
C ALA A 379 -2.64 8.63 24.58
N LEU A 380 -2.76 8.05 23.39
CA LEU A 380 -3.00 6.62 23.21
C LEU A 380 -1.66 5.88 23.13
N ILE A 381 -1.43 4.90 24.01
CA ILE A 381 -0.27 4.02 23.93
C ILE A 381 -0.62 2.84 23.02
N VAL A 382 0.13 2.69 21.94
CA VAL A 382 -0.07 1.65 20.93
C VAL A 382 1.09 0.64 21.02
N ARG A 383 0.80 -0.65 20.86
CA ARG A 383 1.79 -1.73 20.87
C ARG A 383 1.51 -2.74 19.77
N LYS A 384 2.58 -3.24 19.13
CA LYS A 384 2.51 -4.26 18.08
C LYS A 384 1.47 -3.97 16.99
N ALA A 385 1.39 -2.70 16.61
CA ALA A 385 0.55 -2.22 15.52
C ALA A 385 1.32 -1.21 14.67
N LEU A 386 0.80 -0.92 13.48
CA LEU A 386 1.25 0.16 12.62
C LEU A 386 0.37 1.40 12.85
N PRO A 387 0.91 2.63 12.88
CA PRO A 387 0.09 3.84 12.97
C PRO A 387 -0.80 3.99 11.73
N VAL A 388 -2.05 4.40 11.93
CA VAL A 388 -2.90 4.87 10.83
C VAL A 388 -2.33 6.17 10.26
N ASP A 389 -2.53 6.37 8.96
CA ASP A 389 -2.09 7.57 8.23
C ASP A 389 -2.45 8.86 8.98
N LEU A 390 -1.51 9.80 8.98
CA LEU A 390 -1.58 11.12 9.64
C LEU A 390 -1.73 11.10 11.17
N SER A 391 -1.38 9.98 11.82
CA SER A 391 -1.16 9.95 13.26
C SER A 391 0.06 10.78 13.64
N ILE A 392 -0.04 11.54 14.74
CA ILE A 392 1.10 12.22 15.38
C ILE A 392 1.67 11.29 16.45
N VAL A 393 2.85 10.76 16.15
CA VAL A 393 3.54 9.71 16.88
C VAL A 393 4.67 10.29 17.73
N ASP A 394 4.70 9.84 18.97
CA ASP A 394 5.78 10.08 19.91
C ASP A 394 6.49 8.78 20.23
N TRP A 395 7.80 8.75 19.97
CA TRP A 395 8.67 7.65 20.30
C TRP A 395 9.15 7.81 21.74
N GLN A 396 8.67 6.94 22.63
CA GLN A 396 9.17 6.91 24.00
C GLN A 396 10.67 6.57 23.99
N ALA A 397 11.46 7.29 24.79
CA ALA A 397 12.83 6.88 25.07
C ALA A 397 12.82 5.43 25.60
N PRO A 398 13.80 4.58 25.20
CA PRO A 398 13.87 3.21 25.70
C PRO A 398 13.81 3.21 27.23
N LEU A 399 12.99 2.31 27.78
CA LEU A 399 12.67 2.22 29.21
C LEU A 399 13.90 2.05 30.14
N SER A 400 15.12 1.94 29.61
CA SER A 400 16.37 1.86 30.37
C SER A 400 16.85 3.18 30.99
N GLU A 401 16.24 4.33 30.68
CA GLU A 401 16.64 5.63 31.27
C GLU A 401 15.71 6.14 32.38
N ARG A 402 14.64 5.41 32.72
CA ARG A 402 13.90 5.67 33.95
C ARG A 402 14.40 4.72 35.03
N GLY A 403 15.39 5.21 35.78
CA GLY A 403 15.85 4.60 37.02
C GLY A 403 14.67 4.17 37.88
N THR A 404 14.77 2.94 38.37
CA THR A 404 13.87 2.34 39.35
C THR A 404 14.00 3.08 40.69
N PRO A 405 12.94 2.99 41.51
CA PRO A 405 12.00 4.05 41.86
C PRO A 405 12.57 5.20 42.72
#